data_AF-A0A7C5U4F6-F1
#
_entry.id   AF-A0A7C5U4F6-F1
#
_cell.length_a   1.000
_cell.length_b   1.000
_cell.length_c   1.000
_cell.angle_alpha   90.00
_cell.angle_beta   90.00
_cell.angle_gamma   90.00
#
_symmetry.space_group_name_H-M   'P 1'
#
loop_
_entity.id
_entity.type
_entity.pdbx_description
1 polymer ?
#
loop_
_entity_poly.entity_id
_entity_poly.type
_entity_poly.pdbx_seq_one_letter_code
_entity_poly.pdbx_strand_id
1 'polypeptide(L)'
;MSTAASVSGISFGILSPDLIRKMSVAEIISPDTYDEDGLPIPTSVMDPRLGTLEPGQRCKTCGNTYLGCPGHFGRIELPIPVIHVGFAKTIYELLKSTCRSCGRILLSEDECRKNHEE
;
A
#
# COMPACT_ATOMS: atom_id res chain seq x y z
N MET A 1 -28.25 2.73 -14.23
CA MET A 1 -28.75 3.41 -13.02
C MET A 1 -27.55 3.96 -12.27
N SER A 2 -27.33 5.28 -12.33
CA SER A 2 -26.27 5.96 -11.59
C SER A 2 -26.82 6.34 -10.22
N THR A 3 -26.49 5.57 -9.18
CA THR A 3 -26.77 5.99 -7.81
C THR A 3 -25.66 6.93 -7.40
N ALA A 4 -25.90 8.24 -7.53
CA ALA A 4 -25.00 9.25 -6.99
C ALA A 4 -24.92 9.08 -5.47
N ALA A 5 -23.77 8.65 -4.98
CA ALA A 5 -23.49 8.52 -3.56
C ALA A 5 -22.70 9.74 -3.08
N SER A 6 -23.06 10.26 -1.90
CA SER A 6 -22.27 11.29 -1.21
C SER A 6 -21.29 10.64 -0.24
N VAL A 7 -20.10 11.23 -0.10
CA VAL A 7 -19.09 10.78 0.86
C VAL A 7 -19.52 11.22 2.26
N SER A 8 -19.79 10.25 3.15
CA SER A 8 -20.18 10.52 4.55
C SER A 8 -18.99 10.81 5.47
N GLY A 9 -17.82 10.23 5.16
CA GLY A 9 -16.59 10.41 5.94
C GLY A 9 -15.44 9.57 5.39
N ILE A 10 -14.25 9.72 6.00
CA ILE A 10 -13.03 9.00 5.62
C ILE A 10 -12.45 8.35 6.89
N SER A 11 -12.26 7.03 6.85
CA SER A 11 -11.60 6.28 7.92
C SER A 11 -10.14 6.04 7.55
N PHE A 12 -9.23 6.60 8.36
CA PHE A 12 -7.79 6.41 8.18
C PHE A 12 -7.33 5.11 8.83
N GLY A 13 -6.32 4.48 8.25
CA GLY A 13 -5.72 3.26 8.75
C GLY A 13 -4.42 2.93 8.03
N ILE A 14 -3.78 1.84 8.45
CA ILE A 14 -2.58 1.33 7.81
C ILE A 14 -2.98 0.25 6.80
N LEU A 15 -2.43 0.33 5.59
CA LEU A 15 -2.62 -0.67 4.54
C LEU A 15 -1.92 -1.97 4.93
N SER A 16 -2.67 -3.07 5.03
CA SER A 16 -2.07 -4.39 5.24
C SER A 16 -1.34 -4.87 3.98
N PRO A 17 -0.29 -5.69 4.12
CA PRO A 17 0.41 -6.26 2.96
C PRO A 17 -0.53 -6.98 1.98
N ASP A 18 -1.52 -7.71 2.50
CA ASP A 18 -2.50 -8.42 1.65
C ASP A 18 -3.43 -7.48 0.89
N LEU A 19 -3.81 -6.36 1.51
CA LEU A 19 -4.62 -5.34 0.85
C LEU A 19 -3.81 -4.65 -0.26
N ILE A 20 -2.54 -4.33 0.00
CA ILE A 20 -1.60 -3.81 -1.02
C ILE A 20 -1.50 -4.80 -2.19
N ARG A 21 -1.28 -6.09 -1.90
CA ARG A 21 -1.19 -7.11 -2.94
C ARG A 21 -2.46 -7.23 -3.77
N LYS A 22 -3.63 -7.11 -3.15
CA LYS A 22 -4.94 -7.20 -3.81
C LYS A 22 -5.27 -5.97 -4.67
N MET A 23 -4.85 -4.77 -4.25
CA MET A 23 -5.09 -3.54 -5.04
C MET A 23 -4.13 -3.38 -6.21
N SER A 24 -2.92 -3.95 -6.12
CA SER A 24 -1.90 -3.78 -7.13
C SER A 24 -2.13 -4.67 -8.35
N VAL A 25 -2.03 -4.08 -9.55
CA VAL A 25 -2.23 -4.77 -10.83
C VAL A 25 -0.95 -5.36 -11.41
N ALA A 26 0.19 -4.91 -10.90
CA ALA A 26 1.51 -5.33 -11.33
C ALA A 26 2.49 -5.38 -10.16
N GLU A 27 3.42 -6.32 -10.21
CA GLU A 27 4.58 -6.40 -9.34
C GLU A 27 5.80 -5.85 -10.09
N ILE A 28 6.54 -4.97 -9.43
CA ILE A 28 7.68 -4.26 -10.00
C ILE A 28 8.95 -4.92 -9.50
N ILE A 29 9.73 -5.42 -10.44
CA ILE A 29 10.92 -6.26 -10.19
C ILE A 29 12.14 -5.64 -10.90
N SER A 30 11.95 -5.11 -12.11
CA SER A 30 13.03 -4.52 -12.88
C SER A 30 13.32 -3.08 -12.43
N PRO A 31 14.60 -2.72 -12.19
CA PRO A 31 15.00 -1.33 -11.97
C PRO A 31 15.01 -0.52 -13.27
N ASP A 32 15.21 -1.20 -14.41
CA ASP A 32 15.32 -0.56 -15.72
C ASP A 32 13.94 -0.17 -16.25
N THR A 33 13.82 1.03 -16.79
CA THR A 33 12.54 1.63 -17.21
C THR A 33 12.19 1.30 -18.66
N TYR A 34 13.15 1.41 -19.56
CA TYR A 34 13.00 1.20 -21.00
C TYR A 34 14.06 0.21 -21.50
N ASP A 35 13.69 -0.57 -22.52
CA ASP A 35 14.62 -1.45 -23.22
C ASP A 35 15.49 -0.67 -24.24
N GLU A 36 16.37 -1.38 -24.94
CA GLU A 36 17.27 -0.81 -25.95
C GLU A 36 16.50 -0.15 -27.13
N ASP A 37 15.27 -0.59 -27.36
CA ASP A 37 14.37 -0.04 -28.40
C ASP A 37 13.56 1.18 -27.90
N GLY A 38 13.73 1.57 -26.64
CA GLY A 38 13.01 2.69 -26.01
C GLY A 38 11.58 2.36 -25.60
N LEU A 39 11.20 1.08 -25.54
CA LEU A 39 9.88 0.63 -25.10
C LEU A 39 9.88 0.36 -23.58
N PRO A 40 8.75 0.64 -22.89
CA PRO A 40 8.65 0.36 -21.46
C PRO A 40 8.81 -1.12 -21.15
N ILE A 41 9.72 -1.44 -20.23
CA ILE A 41 9.97 -2.82 -19.79
C ILE A 41 8.77 -3.32 -18.96
N PRO A 42 8.15 -4.48 -19.29
CA PRO A 42 7.15 -5.09 -18.42
C PRO A 42 7.73 -5.38 -17.04
N THR A 43 6.95 -5.19 -15.96
CA THR A 43 7.42 -5.32 -14.55
C THR A 43 8.42 -4.26 -14.10
N SER A 44 8.57 -3.15 -14.84
CA SER A 44 9.28 -1.95 -14.39
C SER A 44 8.31 -0.88 -13.87
N VAL A 45 8.86 0.22 -13.35
CA VAL A 45 8.08 1.39 -12.94
C VAL A 45 7.30 2.04 -14.10
N MET A 46 7.66 1.76 -15.36
CA MET A 46 6.96 2.23 -16.55
C MET A 46 6.00 1.18 -17.13
N ASP A 47 5.65 0.13 -16.38
CA ASP A 47 4.73 -0.92 -16.85
C ASP A 47 3.38 -0.31 -17.32
N PRO A 48 2.96 -0.54 -18.59
CA PRO A 48 1.73 0.03 -19.15
C PRO A 48 0.43 -0.41 -18.43
N ARG A 49 0.51 -1.39 -17.51
CA ARG A 49 -0.60 -1.76 -16.62
C ARG A 49 -0.84 -0.71 -15.54
N LEU A 50 0.15 0.08 -15.16
CA LEU A 50 0.02 1.12 -14.12
C LEU A 50 -0.74 2.36 -14.62
N GLY A 51 -0.83 2.54 -15.93
CA GLY A 51 -1.48 3.67 -16.56
C GLY A 51 -0.80 4.04 -17.86
N THR A 52 -1.29 5.10 -18.50
CA THR A 52 -0.65 5.69 -19.68
C THR A 52 -0.73 7.21 -19.60
N LEU A 53 0.38 7.88 -19.92
CA LEU A 53 0.44 9.34 -20.06
C LEU A 53 0.54 9.75 -21.53
N GLU A 54 0.95 8.83 -22.41
CA GLU A 54 1.20 9.11 -23.82
C GLU A 54 -0.11 9.22 -24.62
N PRO A 55 -0.31 10.32 -25.38
CA PRO A 55 -1.40 10.44 -26.33
C PRO A 55 -1.37 9.29 -27.36
N GLY A 56 -2.53 8.67 -27.60
CA GLY A 56 -2.65 7.54 -28.55
C GLY A 56 -2.36 6.16 -27.94
N GLN A 57 -1.71 6.08 -26.79
CA GLN A 57 -1.55 4.84 -26.04
C GLN A 57 -2.78 4.57 -25.16
N ARG A 58 -3.09 3.29 -24.96
CA ARG A 58 -4.17 2.83 -24.09
C ARG A 58 -3.61 2.06 -22.91
N CYS A 59 -4.18 2.31 -21.72
CA CYS A 59 -3.80 1.58 -20.53
C CYS A 59 -4.11 0.09 -20.69
N LYS A 60 -3.16 -0.79 -20.34
CA LYS A 60 -3.35 -2.25 -20.45
C LYS A 60 -4.31 -2.82 -19.39
N THR A 61 -4.67 -2.04 -18.37
CA THR A 61 -5.58 -2.47 -17.29
C THR A 61 -7.03 -2.03 -17.54
N CYS A 62 -7.27 -0.74 -17.80
CA CYS A 62 -8.63 -0.22 -18.01
C CYS A 62 -9.01 -0.01 -19.49
N GLY A 63 -8.05 -0.03 -20.42
CA GLY A 63 -8.30 0.19 -21.85
C GLY A 63 -8.57 1.65 -22.25
N ASN A 64 -8.64 2.56 -21.28
CA ASN A 64 -8.84 4.00 -21.50
C ASN A 64 -7.54 4.66 -21.99
N THR A 65 -7.70 5.82 -22.63
CA THR A 65 -6.59 6.73 -22.95
C THR A 65 -6.17 7.53 -21.71
N TYR A 66 -5.09 8.30 -21.82
CA TYR A 66 -4.56 9.11 -20.70
C TYR A 66 -5.61 10.03 -20.06
N LEU A 67 -6.55 10.59 -20.83
CA LEU A 67 -7.64 11.45 -20.35
C LEU A 67 -8.65 10.73 -19.44
N GLY A 68 -8.86 9.43 -19.63
CA GLY A 68 -9.87 8.64 -18.93
C GLY A 68 -9.30 7.57 -18.00
N CYS A 69 -7.98 7.49 -17.87
CA CYS A 69 -7.30 6.51 -17.03
C CYS A 69 -7.19 7.06 -15.59
N PRO A 70 -7.78 6.38 -14.58
CA PRO A 70 -7.70 6.84 -13.19
C PRO A 70 -6.33 6.57 -12.54
N GLY A 71 -5.49 5.76 -13.19
CA GLY A 71 -4.25 5.24 -12.61
C GLY A 71 -4.46 3.91 -11.89
N HIS A 72 -3.43 3.07 -11.88
CA HIS A 72 -3.46 1.75 -11.26
C HIS A 72 -2.23 1.52 -10.41
N PHE A 73 -2.43 0.99 -9.21
CA PHE A 73 -1.33 0.76 -8.28
C PHE A 73 -0.46 -0.43 -8.72
N GLY A 74 0.85 -0.29 -8.55
CA GLY A 74 1.80 -1.39 -8.56
C GLY A 74 2.19 -1.77 -7.13
N ARG A 75 3.06 -2.76 -6.98
CA ARG A 75 3.75 -3.06 -5.72
C ARG A 75 5.20 -3.47 -5.97
N ILE A 76 6.05 -3.22 -4.98
CA ILE A 76 7.38 -3.81 -4.88
C ILE A 76 7.35 -4.71 -3.65
N GLU A 77 7.68 -5.99 -3.82
CA GLU A 77 7.79 -6.91 -2.69
C GLU A 77 9.17 -6.74 -2.06
N LEU A 78 9.21 -6.40 -0.77
CA LEU A 78 10.47 -6.21 -0.05
C LEU A 78 10.98 -7.57 0.44
N PRO A 79 12.28 -7.89 0.26
CA PRO A 79 12.83 -9.17 0.70
C PRO A 79 12.88 -9.29 2.23
N ILE A 80 12.90 -8.16 2.94
CA ILE A 80 12.93 -8.08 4.39
C ILE A 80 12.02 -6.93 4.88
N PRO A 81 11.44 -7.05 6.09
CA PRO A 81 10.63 -5.97 6.65
C PRO A 81 11.50 -4.75 6.98
N VAL A 82 11.00 -3.56 6.64
CA VAL A 82 11.67 -2.27 6.89
C VAL A 82 10.79 -1.44 7.82
N ILE A 83 11.40 -0.81 8.82
CA ILE A 83 10.68 0.07 9.75
C ILE A 83 10.26 1.34 9.00
N HIS A 84 8.96 1.59 8.94
CA HIS A 84 8.43 2.83 8.39
C HIS A 84 8.75 4.01 9.32
N VAL A 85 9.51 4.99 8.82
CA VAL A 85 10.03 6.12 9.60
C VAL A 85 8.92 6.90 10.32
N GLY A 86 7.75 7.05 9.68
CA GLY A 86 6.59 7.73 10.28
C GLY A 86 6.02 7.04 11.52
N PHE A 87 6.26 5.73 11.70
CA PHE A 87 5.77 4.96 12.84
C PHE A 87 6.89 4.59 13.83
N ALA A 88 8.12 5.06 13.63
CA ALA A 88 9.26 4.67 14.45
C ALA A 88 9.04 4.98 15.95
N LYS A 89 8.45 6.14 16.27
CA LYS A 89 8.13 6.53 17.67
C LYS A 89 7.07 5.62 18.27
N THR A 90 5.98 5.37 17.54
CA THR A 90 4.89 4.48 17.97
C THR A 90 5.39 3.06 18.19
N ILE A 91 6.21 2.52 17.27
CA ILE A 91 6.80 1.19 17.41
C ILE A 91 7.71 1.14 18.66
N TYR A 92 8.49 2.19 18.91
CA TYR A 92 9.33 2.27 20.10
C TYR A 92 8.52 2.27 21.41
N GLU A 93 7.42 3.01 21.46
CA GLU A 93 6.50 3.01 22.60
C GLU A 93 5.83 1.64 22.81
N LEU A 94 5.38 1.00 21.73
CA LEU A 94 4.81 -0.35 21.77
C LEU A 94 5.82 -1.39 22.29
N LEU A 95 7.09 -1.29 21.87
CA LEU A 95 8.14 -2.19 22.36
C LEU A 95 8.50 -1.92 23.83
N LYS A 96 8.32 -0.70 24.33
CA LYS A 96 8.48 -0.38 25.76
C LYS A 96 7.33 -0.90 26.62
N SER A 97 6.11 -0.94 26.07
CA SER A 97 4.92 -1.36 26.79
C SER A 97 4.62 -2.86 26.65
N THR A 98 5.43 -3.61 25.92
CA THR A 98 5.24 -5.06 25.72
C THR A 98 6.44 -5.89 26.22
N CYS A 99 6.14 -7.07 26.75
CA CYS A 99 7.14 -8.02 27.22
C CYS A 99 7.89 -8.63 26.04
N ARG A 100 9.23 -8.55 26.06
CA ARG A 100 10.09 -9.03 24.97
C ARG A 100 10.08 -10.55 24.78
N SER A 101 9.64 -11.31 25.79
CA SER A 101 9.61 -12.77 25.75
C SER A 101 8.26 -13.35 25.31
N CYS A 102 7.14 -12.72 25.71
CA CYS A 102 5.80 -13.25 25.45
C CYS A 102 4.87 -12.31 24.66
N GLY A 103 5.31 -11.09 24.36
CA GLY A 103 4.54 -10.10 23.59
C GLY A 103 3.33 -9.50 24.32
N ARG A 104 3.06 -9.87 25.57
CA ARG A 104 1.95 -9.32 26.37
C ARG A 104 2.27 -7.89 26.83
N ILE A 105 1.22 -7.09 27.02
CA ILE A 105 1.34 -5.75 27.59
C ILE A 105 1.87 -5.85 29.03
N LEU A 106 2.77 -4.94 29.40
CA LEU A 106 3.40 -4.84 30.73
C LEU A 106 2.47 -4.13 31.73
N LEU A 107 1.25 -4.63 31.86
CA LEU A 107 0.27 -4.19 32.85
C LEU A 107 -0.16 -5.41 33.68
N SER A 108 -0.43 -5.19 34.97
CA SER A 108 -1.05 -6.22 35.80
C SER A 108 -2.48 -6.51 35.33
N GLU A 109 -3.01 -7.69 35.66
CA GLU A 109 -4.38 -8.06 35.28
C GLU A 109 -5.42 -7.08 35.85
N ASP A 110 -5.17 -6.55 37.06
CA ASP A 110 -6.01 -5.54 37.69
C ASP A 110 -5.96 -4.19 36.96
N GLU A 111 -4.81 -3.79 36.43
CA GLU A 111 -4.67 -2.57 35.61
C GLU A 111 -5.32 -2.74 34.24
N CYS A 112 -5.15 -3.91 33.60
CA CYS A 112 -5.82 -4.22 32.34
C CYS A 112 -7.34 -4.18 32.47
N ARG A 113 -7.92 -4.72 33.57
CA ARG A 113 -9.37 -4.71 33.79
C ARG A 113 -9.92 -3.29 33.94
N LYS A 114 -9.23 -2.41 34.68
CA LYS A 114 -9.65 -1.01 34.87
C LYS A 114 -9.68 -0.22 33.56
N ASN A 115 -8.70 -0.43 32.68
CA ASN A 115 -8.61 0.26 31.39
C ASN A 115 -9.59 -0.27 30.31
N HIS A 116 -10.31 -1.38 30.57
CA HIS A 116 -11.32 -1.94 29.66
C HIS A 116 -12.75 -1.46 29.99
N GLU A 117 -12.95 -0.90 31.19
CA GLU A 117 -14.25 -0.42 31.69
C GLU A 117 -14.46 1.09 31.45
N GLU A 118 -13.42 1.80 31.02
CA GLU A 118 -13.46 3.18 30.50
C GLU A 118 -13.49 3.19 28.97
#